data_AF-A0A0S3R480-F1
#
_entry.id   AF-A0A0S3R480-F1
#
_cell.length_a   1.000
_cell.length_b   1.000
_cell.length_c   1.000
_cell.angle_alpha   90.00
_cell.angle_beta   90.00
_cell.angle_gamma   90.00
#
_symmetry.space_group_name_H-M   'P 1'
#
loop_
_entity.id
_entity.type
_entity.pdbx_description
1 polymer ?
#
loop_
_entity_poly.entity_id
_entity_poly.type
_entity_poly.pdbx_seq_one_letter_code
_entity_poly.pdbx_strand_id
1 'polypeptide(L)' 'MAENLAKMLTVILVVTAVAMEAEPVDSAVAIPMYPCSVPECIAGCKKILGEKFRSASCLTNGNNCICFS' A
#
# COMPACT_ATOMS: atom_id res chain seq x y z
N MET A 1 27.00 -16.55 30.59
CA MET A 1 25.63 -16.09 30.94
C MET A 1 25.28 -14.75 30.27
N ALA A 2 26.18 -13.74 30.30
CA ALA A 2 25.98 -12.46 29.63
C ALA A 2 25.90 -12.55 28.08
N GLU A 3 26.63 -13.51 27.47
CA GLU A 3 26.66 -13.73 26.02
C GLU A 3 25.29 -14.10 25.41
N ASN A 4 24.46 -14.83 26.15
CA ASN A 4 23.14 -15.28 25.68
C ASN A 4 22.11 -14.16 25.80
N LEU A 5 22.23 -13.31 26.81
CA LEU A 5 21.44 -12.09 26.99
C LEU A 5 21.73 -11.08 25.88
N ALA A 6 23.01 -10.87 25.56
CA ALA A 6 23.42 -9.99 24.46
C ALA A 6 22.84 -10.46 23.12
N LYS A 7 22.97 -11.76 22.80
CA LYS A 7 22.40 -12.35 21.57
C LYS A 7 20.87 -12.21 21.50
N MET A 8 20.16 -12.47 22.60
CA MET A 8 18.71 -12.32 22.64
C MET A 8 18.29 -10.87 22.40
N LEU A 9 18.96 -9.90 23.04
CA LEU A 9 18.68 -8.49 22.82
C LEU A 9 18.92 -8.08 21.36
N THR A 10 20.00 -8.57 20.73
CA THR A 10 20.26 -8.29 19.31
C THR A 10 19.16 -8.87 18.41
N VAL A 11 18.73 -10.10 18.65
CA VAL A 11 17.65 -10.73 17.88
C VAL A 11 16.34 -9.96 18.04
N ILE A 12 15.97 -9.58 19.26
CA ILE A 12 14.76 -8.78 19.53
C ILE A 12 14.81 -7.46 18.78
N LEU A 13 15.95 -6.76 18.79
CA LEU A 13 16.13 -5.47 18.14
C LEU A 13 16.04 -5.57 16.61
N VAL A 14 16.58 -6.66 16.04
CA VAL A 14 16.47 -6.93 14.60
C VAL A 14 15.02 -7.28 14.22
N VAL A 15 14.34 -8.12 14.99
CA VAL A 15 12.95 -8.52 14.74
C VAL A 15 12.01 -7.33 14.85
N THR A 16 12.18 -6.48 15.85
CA THR A 16 11.36 -5.28 16.00
C THR A 16 11.63 -4.31 14.85
N ALA A 17 12.88 -4.08 14.45
CA ALA A 17 13.21 -3.22 13.31
C ALA A 17 12.56 -3.70 12.01
N VAL A 18 12.62 -4.99 11.70
CA VAL A 18 11.98 -5.57 10.49
C VAL A 18 10.46 -5.44 10.52
N ALA A 19 9.84 -5.49 11.71
CA ALA A 19 8.40 -5.31 11.83
C ALA A 19 7.93 -3.86 11.58
N MET A 20 8.80 -2.86 11.77
CA MET A 20 8.47 -1.44 11.56
C MET A 20 8.43 -1.07 10.08
N GLU A 21 9.15 -1.79 9.20
CA GLU A 21 9.14 -1.56 7.75
C GLU A 21 7.83 -2.04 7.09
N ALA A 22 7.03 -2.82 7.81
CA ALA A 22 5.72 -3.30 7.39
C ALA A 22 4.60 -2.32 7.81
N GLU A 23 4.84 -1.01 7.70
CA GLU A 23 3.74 -0.06 7.72
C GLU A 23 2.91 -0.32 6.45
N PRO A 24 1.58 -0.45 6.54
CA PRO A 24 0.75 -0.45 5.35
C PRO A 24 0.89 0.94 4.76
N VAL A 25 1.81 1.12 3.80
CA VAL A 25 1.79 2.30 2.95
C VAL A 25 0.39 2.26 2.34
N ASP A 26 -0.46 3.21 2.72
CA ASP A 26 -1.81 3.40 2.17
C ASP A 26 -1.58 3.57 0.66
N SER A 27 -1.63 2.45 -0.06
CA SER A 27 -0.94 2.29 -1.33
C SER A 27 -1.84 2.89 -2.40
N ALA A 28 -1.53 4.13 -2.77
CA ALA A 28 -2.16 4.75 -3.92
C ALA A 28 -1.51 4.21 -5.21
N VAL A 29 -2.29 3.54 -6.06
CA VAL A 29 -1.84 3.03 -7.35
C VAL A 29 -2.49 3.83 -8.46
N ALA A 30 -1.69 4.39 -9.38
CA ALA A 30 -2.20 5.07 -10.56
C ALA A 30 -2.29 4.10 -11.75
N ILE A 31 -3.47 4.00 -12.36
CA ILE A 31 -3.72 3.26 -13.60
C ILE A 31 -3.99 4.23 -14.76
N PRO A 32 -3.39 4.01 -15.94
CA PRO A 32 -3.69 4.81 -17.13
C PRO A 32 -5.12 4.54 -17.59
N MET A 33 -5.89 5.59 -17.79
CA MET A 33 -7.29 5.51 -18.17
C MET A 33 -7.75 6.80 -18.86
N TYR A 34 -7.99 6.73 -20.16
CA TYR A 34 -8.47 7.86 -20.97
C TYR A 34 -9.72 7.46 -21.78
N PRO A 35 -10.83 8.22 -21.70
CA PRO A 35 -11.07 9.29 -20.74
C PRO A 35 -11.24 8.75 -19.32
N CYS A 36 -10.74 9.46 -18.30
CA CYS A 36 -10.97 9.05 -16.91
C CYS A 36 -12.43 9.32 -16.53
N SER A 37 -13.20 8.24 -16.41
CA SER A 37 -14.56 8.24 -15.91
C SER A 37 -14.56 7.66 -14.50
N VAL A 38 -15.03 8.43 -13.51
CA VAL A 38 -15.10 8.00 -12.09
C VAL A 38 -15.73 6.60 -11.91
N PRO A 39 -16.89 6.27 -12.50
CA PRO A 39 -17.48 4.93 -12.32
C PRO A 39 -16.61 3.79 -12.88
N GLU A 40 -15.98 3.98 -14.03
CA GLU A 40 -15.10 2.98 -14.63
C GLU A 40 -13.76 2.87 -13.90
N CYS A 41 -13.25 3.99 -13.39
CA CYS A 41 -12.07 4.07 -12.52
C CYS A 41 -12.29 3.24 -11.24
N ILE A 42 -13.43 3.42 -10.56
CA ILE A 42 -13.82 2.62 -9.39
C ILE A 42 -13.92 1.14 -9.76
N ALA A 43 -14.56 0.79 -10.88
CA ALA A 43 -14.70 -0.60 -11.32
C ALA A 43 -13.33 -1.25 -11.61
N GLY A 44 -12.40 -0.52 -12.22
CA GLY A 44 -11.02 -0.95 -12.44
C GLY A 44 -10.25 -1.15 -11.14
N CYS A 45 -10.29 -0.16 -10.23
CA CYS A 45 -9.62 -0.23 -8.94
C CYS A 45 -10.15 -1.38 -8.06
N LYS A 46 -11.45 -1.67 -8.09
CA LYS A 46 -12.02 -2.83 -7.40
C LYS A 46 -11.51 -4.16 -7.94
N LYS A 47 -11.23 -4.27 -9.25
CA LYS A 47 -10.64 -5.49 -9.83
C LYS A 47 -9.17 -5.68 -9.43
N ILE A 48 -8.44 -4.59 -9.21
CA ILE A 48 -7.01 -4.61 -8.87
C ILE A 48 -6.81 -4.82 -7.38
N LEU A 49 -7.48 -4.02 -6.54
CA LEU A 49 -7.32 -4.01 -5.09
C LEU A 49 -8.26 -4.99 -4.37
N GLY A 50 -9.34 -5.43 -5.01
CA GLY A 50 -10.30 -6.35 -4.42
C GLY A 50 -10.89 -5.81 -3.11
N GLU A 51 -10.78 -6.59 -2.04
CA GLU A 51 -11.26 -6.24 -0.70
C GLU A 51 -10.48 -5.10 -0.05
N LYS A 52 -9.29 -4.77 -0.58
CA LYS A 52 -8.52 -3.59 -0.14
C LYS A 52 -9.05 -2.30 -0.75
N PHE A 53 -9.99 -2.32 -1.69
CA PHE A 53 -10.47 -1.09 -2.30
C PHE A 53 -11.14 -0.14 -1.28
N ARG A 54 -10.55 1.04 -1.05
CA ARG A 54 -11.13 2.11 -0.24
C ARG A 54 -11.85 3.14 -1.10
N SER A 55 -11.15 3.70 -2.08
CA SER A 55 -11.66 4.76 -2.94
C SER A 55 -10.89 4.86 -4.25
N ALA A 56 -11.41 5.64 -5.20
CA ALA A 56 -10.69 6.00 -6.41
C ALA A 56 -10.98 7.45 -6.81
N SER A 57 -10.04 8.08 -7.52
CA SER A 57 -10.20 9.43 -8.05
C SER A 57 -9.55 9.57 -9.43
N CYS A 58 -10.11 10.43 -10.27
CA CYS A 58 -9.49 10.80 -11.54
C CYS A 58 -8.51 11.96 -11.32
N LEU A 59 -7.32 11.86 -11.91
CA LEU A 59 -6.40 12.99 -11.97
C LEU A 59 -6.99 14.11 -12.84
N THR A 60 -6.66 15.35 -12.51
CA THR A 60 -7.17 16.56 -13.21
C THR A 60 -6.80 16.59 -14.69
N ASN A 61 -5.73 15.89 -15.09
CA ASN A 61 -5.34 15.73 -16.49
C ASN A 61 -6.24 14.75 -17.28
N GLY A 62 -7.17 14.05 -16.62
CA GLY A 62 -8.17 13.17 -17.23
C GLY A 62 -7.64 11.87 -17.81
N ASN A 63 -6.35 11.56 -17.62
CA ASN A 63 -5.67 10.44 -18.29
C ASN A 63 -5.35 9.27 -17.36
N ASN A 64 -5.62 9.43 -16.06
CA ASN A 64 -5.21 8.48 -15.04
C ASN A 64 -6.25 8.42 -13.93
N CYS A 65 -6.45 7.21 -13.43
CA CYS A 65 -7.26 6.89 -12.28
C CYS A 65 -6.34 6.49 -11.12
N ILE A 66 -6.53 7.06 -9.94
CA ILE A 66 -5.81 6.73 -8.71
C ILE A 66 -6.71 5.81 -7.89
N CYS A 67 -6.19 4.66 -7.49
CA CYS A 67 -6.82 3.69 -6.61
C CYS A 67 -6.20 3.78 -5.22
N PHE A 68 -7.01 3.84 -4.17
CA PHE A 68 -6.55 3.85 -2.77
C PHE A 68 -6.92 2.53 -2.10
N SER A 69 -5.95 1.90 -1.41
CA SER A 69 -6.07 0.63 -0.68
C SER A 69 -6.23 0.82 0.83
#